data_AF-A0A844FIB8-F1
#
_entry.id   AF-A0A844FIB8-F1
#
_cell.length_a   1.000
_cell.length_b   1.000
_cell.length_c   1.000
_cell.angle_alpha   90.00
_cell.angle_beta   90.00
_cell.angle_gamma   90.00
#
_symmetry.space_group_name_H-M   'P 1'
#
loop_
_entity.id
_entity.type
_entity.pdbx_description
1 polymer ?
#
loop_
_entity_poly.entity_id
_entity_poly.type
_entity_poly.pdbx_seq_one_letter_code
_entity_poly.pdbx_strand_id
1 'polypeptide(L)'
;MTDKKKVEVNIVGRNFTVVGNESEEYIKGIAAFVDEKIKEVSSKNEKLNDLMATILATFNMADEYYRTYKELENLKMEVKEPMENYDGLIKELETSKIRIKELEEECNIYKNELLEAKRNHESVNKSVTKYEQAIYLKENELKQNQKIIKDLQDKLYQNQMELIQTKKELDEVVKDLDKNNSIFNKEEL
;
A
#
# COMPACT_ATOMS: atom_id res chain seq x y z
N MET A 1 13.12 44.23 42.19
CA MET A 1 14.04 44.02 43.32
C MET A 1 13.49 42.84 44.09
N THR A 2 14.20 41.72 44.16
CA THR A 2 13.72 40.53 44.87
C THR A 2 13.90 40.79 46.36
N ASP A 3 12.80 40.99 47.09
CA ASP A 3 12.82 41.20 48.54
C ASP A 3 13.36 39.95 49.23
N LYS A 4 14.65 39.99 49.57
CA LYS A 4 15.32 38.94 50.33
C LYS A 4 14.74 38.93 51.74
N LYS A 5 14.11 37.83 52.12
CA LYS A 5 13.53 37.64 53.45
C LYS A 5 14.65 37.28 54.43
N LYS A 6 14.57 37.86 55.63
CA LYS A 6 15.46 37.54 56.76
C LYS A 6 14.71 36.61 57.70
N VAL A 7 15.29 35.47 58.00
CA VAL A 7 14.71 34.45 58.87
C VAL A 7 15.69 34.11 59.97
N GLU A 8 15.23 34.18 61.22
CA GLU A 8 16.00 33.74 62.38
C GLU A 8 15.84 32.24 62.60
N VAL A 9 16.94 31.55 62.80
CA VAL A 9 17.00 30.10 63.03
C VAL A 9 17.96 29.78 64.17
N ASN A 10 17.71 28.68 64.89
CA ASN A 10 18.61 28.19 65.93
C ASN A 10 19.23 26.86 65.47
N ILE A 11 20.56 26.76 65.51
CA ILE A 11 21.31 25.55 65.14
C ILE A 11 22.32 25.29 66.27
N VAL A 12 22.20 24.14 66.94
CA VAL A 12 23.06 23.70 68.05
C VAL A 12 23.16 24.79 69.13
N GLY A 13 22.02 25.37 69.50
CA GLY A 13 21.92 26.40 70.54
C GLY A 13 22.43 27.79 70.12
N ARG A 14 22.85 27.99 68.86
CA ARG A 14 23.31 29.28 68.32
C ARG A 14 22.26 29.87 67.38
N ASN A 15 21.96 31.15 67.55
CA ASN A 15 21.03 31.88 66.69
C ASN A 15 21.76 32.41 65.45
N PHE A 16 21.17 32.18 64.27
CA PHE A 16 21.64 32.68 62.98
C PHE A 16 20.51 33.42 62.26
N THR A 17 20.86 34.43 61.48
CA THR A 17 19.93 35.10 60.56
C THR A 17 20.27 34.70 59.13
N VAL A 18 19.39 33.92 58.50
CA VAL A 18 19.54 33.48 57.11
C VAL A 18 18.79 34.46 56.21
N VAL A 19 19.45 34.87 55.12
CA VAL A 19 18.88 35.81 54.14
C VAL A 19 18.70 35.08 52.82
N GLY A 20 17.47 34.93 52.36
CA GLY A 20 17.15 34.15 51.16
C GLY A 20 15.87 34.57 50.47
N ASN A 21 15.66 34.02 49.27
CA ASN A 21 14.42 34.20 48.50
C ASN A 21 13.39 33.11 48.78
N GLU A 22 13.81 32.03 49.44
CA GLU A 22 12.97 30.88 49.78
C GLU A 22 11.94 31.21 50.88
N SER A 23 10.96 30.33 51.04
CA SER A 23 9.98 30.47 52.11
C SER A 23 10.62 30.34 53.49
N GLU A 24 10.03 31.02 54.49
CA GLU A 24 10.49 30.92 55.87
C GLU A 24 10.42 29.49 56.40
N GLU A 25 9.37 28.75 56.01
CA GLU A 25 9.17 27.35 56.35
C GLU A 25 10.30 26.46 55.79
N TYR A 26 10.69 26.67 54.53
CA TYR A 26 11.81 25.93 53.92
C TYR A 26 13.12 26.22 54.65
N ILE A 27 13.42 27.49 54.92
CA ILE A 27 14.66 27.90 55.61
C ILE A 27 14.72 27.31 57.04
N LYS A 28 13.62 27.37 57.79
CA LYS A 28 13.52 26.74 59.12
C LYS A 28 13.63 25.23 59.04
N GLY A 29 13.05 24.59 58.01
CA GLY A 29 13.17 23.16 57.76
C GLY A 29 14.62 22.74 57.53
N ILE A 30 15.38 23.48 56.70
CA ILE A 30 16.81 23.22 56.49
C ILE A 30 17.59 23.41 57.79
N ALA A 31 17.32 24.47 58.56
CA ALA A 31 18.00 24.69 59.84
C ALA A 31 17.73 23.56 60.85
N ALA A 32 16.49 23.07 60.93
CA ALA A 32 16.13 21.94 61.76
C ALA A 32 16.82 20.64 61.31
N PHE A 33 16.89 20.39 60.00
CA PHE A 33 17.59 19.24 59.43
C PHE A 33 19.10 19.26 59.76
N VAL A 34 19.74 20.42 59.61
CA VAL A 34 21.17 20.59 59.95
C VAL A 34 21.39 20.39 61.45
N ASP A 35 20.54 20.96 62.31
CA ASP A 35 20.61 20.78 63.75
C ASP A 35 20.46 19.30 64.16
N GLU A 36 19.50 18.59 63.56
CA GLU A 36 19.30 17.15 63.77
C GLU A 36 20.55 16.34 63.36
N LYS A 37 21.13 16.62 62.19
CA LYS A 37 22.34 15.92 61.71
C LYS A 37 23.55 16.14 62.61
N ILE A 38 23.73 17.36 63.13
CA ILE A 38 24.83 17.64 64.07
C ILE A 38 24.59 16.93 65.41
N LYS A 39 23.35 16.93 65.91
CA LYS A 39 22.97 16.19 67.13
C LYS A 39 23.13 14.67 66.97
N GLU A 40 22.80 14.12 65.79
CA GLU A 40 22.98 12.69 65.47
C GLU A 40 24.46 12.30 65.58
N VAL A 41 25.38 13.13 65.09
CA VAL A 41 26.82 12.89 65.18
C VAL A 41 27.33 13.06 66.61
N SER A 42 26.89 14.11 67.31
CA SER A 42 27.29 14.39 68.69
C SER A 42 26.84 13.28 69.66
N SER A 43 25.62 12.78 69.51
CA SER A 43 25.07 11.70 70.37
C SER A 43 25.81 10.35 70.21
N LYS A 44 26.46 10.11 69.07
CA LYS A 44 27.25 8.89 68.83
C LYS A 44 28.62 8.93 69.50
N ASN A 45 29.13 10.10 69.86
CA ASN A 45 30.43 10.24 70.54
C ASN A 45 30.51 11.52 71.37
N GLU A 46 30.27 11.39 72.67
CA GLU A 46 30.28 12.48 73.66
C GLU A 46 31.65 13.18 73.81
N LYS A 47 32.74 12.61 73.26
CA LYS A 47 34.07 13.23 73.29
C LYS A 47 34.29 14.24 72.16
N LEU A 48 33.37 14.34 71.20
CA LEU A 48 33.45 15.31 70.12
C LEU A 48 33.02 16.69 70.64
N ASN A 49 33.85 17.71 70.42
CA ASN A 49 33.41 19.08 70.63
C ASN A 49 32.43 19.49 69.51
N ASP A 50 31.64 20.55 69.76
CA ASP A 50 30.61 21.03 68.82
C ASP A 50 31.16 21.28 67.41
N LEU A 51 32.39 21.78 67.31
CA LEU A 51 33.04 22.06 66.03
C LEU A 51 33.35 20.78 65.26
N MET A 52 33.91 19.77 65.92
CA MET A 52 34.22 18.47 65.33
C MET A 52 32.95 17.73 64.92
N ALA A 53 31.90 17.76 65.75
CA ALA A 53 30.60 17.19 65.42
C ALA A 53 29.98 17.90 64.20
N THR A 54 30.09 19.23 64.12
CA THR A 54 29.60 20.02 62.98
C THR A 54 30.36 19.69 61.70
N ILE A 55 31.70 19.60 61.74
CA ILE A 55 32.53 19.26 60.58
C ILE A 55 32.19 17.85 60.07
N LEU A 56 32.04 16.87 60.97
CA LEU A 56 31.73 15.50 60.59
C LEU A 56 30.30 15.36 60.04
N ALA A 57 29.32 16.05 60.64
CA ALA A 57 27.96 16.11 60.10
C ALA A 57 27.92 16.75 58.71
N THR A 58 28.66 17.85 58.52
CA THR A 58 28.79 18.53 57.21
C THR A 58 29.41 17.60 56.17
N PHE A 59 30.46 16.85 56.54
CA PHE A 59 31.12 15.91 55.63
C PHE A 59 30.16 14.78 55.21
N ASN A 60 29.42 14.20 56.17
CA ASN A 60 28.44 13.15 55.88
C ASN A 60 27.32 13.64 54.96
N MET A 61 26.79 14.84 55.22
CA MET A 61 25.79 15.47 54.35
C MET A 61 26.33 15.74 52.95
N ALA A 62 27.57 16.21 52.83
CA ALA A 62 28.21 16.47 51.54
C ALA A 62 28.43 15.17 50.75
N ASP A 63 28.82 14.09 51.41
CA ASP A 63 28.97 12.77 50.81
C ASP A 63 27.62 12.20 50.33
N GLU A 64 26.57 12.31 51.14
CA GLU A 64 25.20 11.91 50.75
C GLU A 64 24.69 12.72 49.54
N TYR A 65 24.88 14.05 49.57
CA TYR A 65 24.57 14.92 48.45
C TYR A 65 25.35 14.52 47.19
N TYR A 66 26.65 14.25 47.31
CA TYR A 66 27.50 13.92 46.16
C TYR A 66 27.11 12.57 45.54
N ARG A 67 26.78 11.56 46.35
CA ARG A 67 26.25 10.28 45.86
C ARG A 67 24.94 10.48 45.11
N THR A 68 23.99 11.19 45.72
CA THR A 68 22.66 11.45 45.12
C THR A 68 22.78 12.25 43.83
N TYR A 69 23.66 13.25 43.81
CA TYR A 69 23.95 14.05 42.63
C TYR A 69 24.47 13.18 41.47
N LYS A 70 25.42 12.30 41.77
CA LYS A 70 26.00 11.38 40.78
C LYS A 70 24.98 10.36 40.26
N GLU A 71 24.14 9.82 41.14
CA GLU A 71 23.05 8.93 40.74
C GLU A 71 22.05 9.66 39.84
N LEU A 72 21.69 10.90 40.17
CA LEU A 72 20.79 11.72 39.36
C LEU A 72 21.40 12.07 38.00
N GLU A 73 22.70 12.33 37.92
CA GLU A 73 23.42 12.55 36.67
C GLU A 73 23.45 11.30 35.80
N ASN A 74 23.73 10.13 36.41
CA ASN A 74 23.68 8.84 35.71
C ASN A 74 22.26 8.55 35.19
N LEU A 75 21.23 8.75 36.00
CA LEU A 75 19.84 8.51 35.61
C LEU A 75 19.43 9.45 34.46
N LYS A 76 19.88 10.71 34.48
CA LYS A 76 19.66 11.63 33.36
C LYS A 76 20.33 11.15 32.07
N MET A 77 21.52 10.55 32.16
CA MET A 77 22.18 9.96 31.00
C MET A 77 21.43 8.72 30.50
N GLU A 78 20.99 7.84 31.39
CA GLU A 78 20.23 6.63 31.04
C GLU A 78 18.88 6.95 30.41
N VAL A 79 18.23 8.04 30.79
CA VAL A 79 16.94 8.45 30.20
C VAL A 79 17.11 9.10 28.83
N LYS A 80 18.26 9.74 28.57
CA LYS A 80 18.50 10.47 27.32
C LYS A 80 18.48 9.55 26.09
N GLU A 81 19.14 8.40 26.17
CA GLU A 81 19.23 7.44 25.06
C GLU A 81 17.85 6.86 24.66
N PRO A 82 17.01 6.33 25.58
CA PRO A 82 15.64 5.93 25.28
C PRO A 82 14.79 7.06 24.69
N MET A 83 15.00 8.30 25.14
CA MET A 83 14.25 9.45 24.64
C MET A 83 14.60 9.76 23.18
N GLU A 84 15.89 9.71 22.83
CA GLU A 84 16.37 9.87 21.45
C GLU A 84 15.87 8.71 20.56
N ASN A 85 15.89 7.47 21.08
CA ASN A 85 15.35 6.31 20.37
C ASN A 85 13.83 6.41 20.15
N TYR A 86 13.10 6.94 21.13
CA TYR A 86 11.66 7.14 21.03
C TYR A 86 11.29 8.17 19.95
N ASP A 87 12.05 9.27 19.86
CA ASP A 87 11.90 10.26 18.78
C ASP A 87 12.18 9.65 17.40
N GLY A 88 13.18 8.79 17.29
CA GLY A 88 13.44 8.01 16.08
C GLY A 88 12.26 7.12 15.69
N LEU A 89 11.73 6.38 16.67
CA LEU A 89 10.60 5.48 16.47
C LEU A 89 9.31 6.23 16.07
N ILE A 90 9.07 7.43 16.61
CA ILE A 90 7.95 8.28 16.20
C ILE A 90 8.08 8.65 14.71
N LYS A 91 9.28 9.05 14.26
CA LYS A 91 9.51 9.42 12.85
C LYS A 91 9.32 8.22 11.92
N GLU A 92 9.80 7.05 12.31
CA GLU A 92 9.57 5.81 11.56
C GLU A 92 8.07 5.45 11.50
N LEU A 93 7.36 5.62 12.61
CA LEU A 93 5.91 5.40 12.67
C LEU A 93 5.15 6.37 11.76
N GLU A 94 5.53 7.65 11.72
CA GLU A 94 4.93 8.64 10.84
C GLU A 94 5.17 8.33 9.35
N THR A 95 6.40 8.00 8.99
CA THR A 95 6.73 7.63 7.60
C THR A 95 6.01 6.35 7.16
N SER A 96 5.93 5.35 8.03
CA SER A 96 5.16 4.12 7.78
C SER A 96 3.66 4.41 7.59
N LYS A 97 3.07 5.28 8.43
CA LYS A 97 1.66 5.69 8.28
C LYS A 97 1.38 6.40 6.96
N ILE A 98 2.27 7.28 6.51
CA ILE A 98 2.15 7.94 5.21
C ILE A 98 2.21 6.89 4.10
N ARG A 99 3.18 5.96 4.18
CA ARG A 99 3.34 4.90 3.17
C ARG A 99 2.11 4.00 3.07
N ILE A 100 1.49 3.67 4.21
CA ILE A 100 0.26 2.87 4.22
C ILE A 100 -0.86 3.59 3.47
N LYS A 101 -1.05 4.90 3.69
CA LYS A 101 -2.07 5.69 2.98
C LYS A 101 -1.84 5.73 1.47
N GLU A 102 -0.59 5.94 1.04
CA GLU A 102 -0.25 5.93 -0.39
C GLU A 102 -0.59 4.58 -1.03
N LEU A 103 -0.24 3.48 -0.36
CA LEU A 103 -0.55 2.13 -0.85
C LEU A 103 -2.06 1.85 -0.90
N GLU A 104 -2.83 2.35 0.07
CA GLU A 104 -4.29 2.25 0.06
C GLU A 104 -4.90 3.02 -1.12
N GLU A 105 -4.40 4.22 -1.42
CA GLU A 105 -4.81 5.01 -2.59
C GLU A 105 -4.48 4.28 -3.90
N GLU A 106 -3.26 3.75 -4.01
CA GLU A 106 -2.81 2.98 -5.18
C GLU A 106 -3.66 1.70 -5.39
N CYS A 107 -3.96 0.96 -4.31
CA CYS A 107 -4.86 -0.19 -4.37
C CYS A 107 -6.27 0.18 -4.85
N ASN A 108 -6.78 1.35 -4.46
CA ASN A 108 -8.08 1.82 -4.91
C ASN A 108 -8.08 2.17 -6.40
N ILE A 109 -7.00 2.77 -6.90
CA ILE A 109 -6.82 3.04 -8.35
C ILE A 109 -6.83 1.73 -9.13
N TYR A 110 -5.99 0.77 -8.75
CA TYR A 110 -5.92 -0.53 -9.43
C TYR A 110 -7.24 -1.29 -9.38
N LYS A 111 -8.00 -1.19 -8.28
CA LYS A 111 -9.33 -1.80 -8.17
C LYS A 111 -10.31 -1.21 -9.17
N ASN A 112 -10.27 0.11 -9.39
CA ASN A 112 -11.12 0.79 -10.36
C ASN A 112 -10.74 0.41 -11.79
N GLU A 113 -9.45 0.42 -12.12
CA GLU A 113 -8.96 -0.02 -13.44
C GLU A 113 -9.36 -1.48 -13.75
N LEU A 114 -9.25 -2.36 -12.76
CA LEU A 114 -9.67 -3.76 -12.90
C LEU A 114 -11.18 -3.87 -13.17
N LEU A 115 -12.01 -3.05 -12.51
CA LEU A 115 -13.45 -3.00 -12.73
C LEU A 115 -13.79 -2.53 -14.14
N GLU A 116 -13.11 -1.49 -14.64
CA GLU A 116 -13.30 -1.01 -16.02
C GLU A 116 -12.85 -2.06 -17.04
N ALA A 117 -11.69 -2.68 -16.84
CA ALA A 117 -11.20 -3.74 -17.70
C ALA A 117 -12.19 -4.92 -17.77
N LYS A 118 -12.79 -5.31 -16.63
CA LYS A 118 -13.83 -6.35 -16.59
C LYS A 118 -15.09 -5.97 -17.37
N ARG A 119 -15.56 -4.72 -17.25
CA ARG A 119 -16.73 -4.22 -18.00
C ARG A 119 -16.46 -4.21 -19.51
N ASN A 120 -15.28 -3.77 -19.91
CA ASN A 120 -14.86 -3.77 -21.31
C ASN A 120 -14.77 -5.19 -21.86
N HIS A 121 -14.18 -6.11 -21.10
CA HIS A 121 -14.12 -7.52 -21.47
C HIS A 121 -15.53 -8.12 -21.67
N GLU A 122 -16.48 -7.84 -20.78
CA GLU A 122 -17.86 -8.31 -20.92
C GLU A 122 -18.53 -7.76 -22.18
N SER A 123 -18.31 -6.48 -22.50
CA SER A 123 -18.83 -5.84 -23.71
C SER A 123 -18.27 -6.48 -24.98
N VAL A 124 -16.95 -6.69 -25.03
CA VAL A 124 -16.28 -7.36 -26.14
C VAL A 124 -16.75 -8.81 -26.27
N ASN A 125 -16.90 -9.53 -25.16
CA ASN A 125 -17.37 -10.91 -25.22
C ASN A 125 -18.78 -11.00 -25.82
N LYS A 126 -19.68 -10.06 -25.49
CA LYS A 126 -21.02 -9.97 -26.11
C LYS A 126 -20.95 -9.71 -27.61
N SER A 127 -20.01 -8.89 -28.09
CA SER A 127 -19.87 -8.65 -29.53
C SER A 127 -19.28 -9.87 -30.24
N VAL A 128 -18.29 -10.54 -29.64
CA VAL A 128 -17.74 -11.81 -30.14
C VAL A 128 -18.84 -12.85 -30.33
N THR A 129 -19.70 -13.08 -29.33
CA THR A 129 -20.82 -14.03 -29.45
C THR A 129 -21.79 -13.69 -30.59
N LYS A 130 -22.06 -12.39 -30.81
CA LYS A 130 -22.92 -11.95 -31.94
C LYS A 130 -22.26 -12.25 -33.28
N TYR A 131 -20.96 -12.01 -33.42
CA TYR A 131 -20.23 -12.29 -34.65
C TYR A 131 -20.12 -13.80 -34.91
N GLU A 132 -19.90 -14.62 -33.88
CA GLU A 132 -19.91 -16.08 -34.00
C GLU A 132 -21.24 -16.61 -34.55
N GLN A 133 -22.36 -16.10 -34.02
CA GLN A 133 -23.70 -16.45 -34.52
C GLN A 133 -23.89 -16.02 -35.99
N ALA A 134 -23.44 -14.81 -36.34
CA ALA A 134 -23.54 -14.30 -37.72
C ALA A 134 -22.69 -15.14 -38.70
N ILE A 135 -21.48 -15.53 -38.30
CA ILE A 135 -20.60 -16.39 -39.08
C ILE A 135 -21.27 -17.75 -39.31
N TYR A 136 -21.81 -18.37 -38.26
CA TYR A 136 -22.49 -19.66 -38.38
C TYR A 136 -23.66 -19.64 -39.38
N LEU A 137 -24.48 -18.58 -39.34
CA LEU A 137 -25.56 -18.41 -40.31
C LEU A 137 -25.03 -18.24 -41.74
N LYS A 138 -23.98 -17.42 -41.91
CA LYS A 138 -23.36 -17.20 -43.22
C LYS A 138 -22.70 -18.44 -43.79
N GLU A 139 -22.07 -19.27 -42.96
CA GLU A 139 -21.51 -20.56 -43.38
C GLU A 139 -22.59 -21.52 -43.88
N ASN A 140 -23.75 -21.56 -43.21
CA ASN A 140 -24.88 -22.37 -43.65
C ASN A 140 -25.48 -21.88 -44.98
N GLU A 141 -25.69 -20.57 -45.12
CA GLU A 141 -26.12 -19.96 -46.39
C GLU A 141 -25.13 -20.27 -47.52
N LEU A 142 -23.83 -20.13 -47.26
CA LEU A 142 -22.78 -20.42 -48.24
C LEU A 142 -22.85 -21.88 -48.69
N LYS A 143 -23.01 -22.81 -47.75
CA LYS A 143 -23.15 -24.25 -48.05
C LYS A 143 -24.38 -24.56 -48.91
N GLN A 144 -25.50 -23.89 -48.65
CA GLN A 144 -26.70 -24.01 -49.48
C GLN A 144 -26.47 -23.46 -50.89
N ASN A 145 -25.88 -22.27 -50.99
CA ASN A 145 -25.56 -21.64 -52.27
C ASN A 145 -24.59 -22.51 -53.09
N GLN A 146 -23.57 -23.09 -52.47
CA GLN A 146 -22.65 -24.03 -53.11
C GLN A 146 -23.37 -25.24 -53.69
N LYS A 147 -24.36 -25.80 -52.96
CA LYS A 147 -25.18 -26.91 -53.46
C LYS A 147 -26.02 -26.49 -54.68
N ILE A 148 -26.67 -25.33 -54.61
CA ILE A 148 -27.48 -24.80 -55.71
C ILE A 148 -26.62 -24.57 -56.96
N ILE A 149 -25.42 -23.99 -56.79
CA ILE A 149 -24.48 -23.76 -57.89
C ILE A 149 -24.10 -25.09 -58.54
N LYS A 150 -23.81 -26.13 -57.74
CA LYS A 150 -23.50 -27.46 -58.26
C LYS A 150 -24.67 -28.04 -59.07
N ASP A 151 -25.89 -27.98 -58.52
CA ASP A 151 -27.09 -28.50 -59.20
C ASP A 151 -27.35 -27.76 -60.54
N LEU A 152 -27.10 -26.44 -60.59
CA LEU A 152 -27.22 -25.65 -61.81
C LEU A 152 -26.12 -25.98 -62.83
N GLN A 153 -24.88 -26.21 -62.38
CA GLN A 153 -23.78 -26.65 -63.24
C GLN A 153 -24.08 -28.01 -63.89
N ASP A 154 -24.62 -28.96 -63.11
CA ASP A 154 -25.00 -30.28 -63.61
C ASP A 154 -26.12 -30.19 -64.67
N LYS A 155 -27.14 -29.34 -64.45
CA LYS A 155 -28.20 -29.08 -65.44
C LYS A 155 -27.68 -28.40 -66.70
N LEU A 156 -26.78 -27.43 -66.56
CA LEU A 156 -26.15 -26.76 -67.70
C LEU A 156 -25.38 -27.78 -68.56
N TYR A 157 -24.65 -28.69 -67.91
CA TYR A 157 -23.91 -29.75 -68.59
C TYR A 157 -24.85 -30.71 -69.34
N GLN A 158 -25.96 -31.14 -68.70
CA GLN A 158 -26.99 -31.95 -69.36
C GLN A 158 -27.57 -31.27 -70.60
N ASN A 159 -27.99 -30.00 -70.46
CA ASN A 159 -28.50 -29.22 -71.58
C ASN A 159 -27.47 -29.07 -72.71
N GLN A 160 -26.18 -28.89 -72.37
CA GLN A 160 -25.10 -28.82 -73.36
C GLN A 160 -24.93 -30.16 -74.11
N MET A 161 -25.02 -31.29 -73.42
CA MET A 161 -24.94 -32.63 -74.03
C MET A 161 -26.14 -32.90 -74.95
N GLU A 162 -27.35 -32.57 -74.52
CA GLU A 162 -28.56 -32.67 -75.35
C GLU A 162 -28.46 -31.79 -76.61
N LEU A 163 -27.97 -30.55 -76.48
CA LEU A 163 -27.73 -29.67 -77.62
C LEU A 163 -26.72 -30.25 -78.61
N ILE A 164 -25.67 -30.94 -78.14
CA ILE A 164 -24.71 -31.60 -79.01
C ILE A 164 -25.35 -32.79 -79.71
N GLN A 165 -26.11 -33.60 -78.98
CA GLN A 165 -26.77 -34.78 -79.54
C GLN A 165 -27.82 -34.40 -80.59
N THR A 166 -28.70 -33.44 -80.28
CA THR A 166 -29.69 -32.92 -81.23
C THR A 166 -29.04 -32.27 -82.45
N LYS A 167 -27.92 -31.55 -82.30
CA LYS A 167 -27.13 -31.07 -83.45
C LYS A 167 -26.60 -32.21 -84.31
N LYS A 168 -26.09 -33.28 -83.71
CA LYS A 168 -25.60 -34.44 -84.43
C LYS A 168 -26.72 -35.17 -85.19
N GLU A 169 -27.87 -35.36 -84.55
CA GLU A 169 -29.07 -35.93 -85.17
C GLU A 169 -29.55 -35.05 -86.34
N LEU A 170 -29.54 -33.72 -86.18
CA LEU A 170 -29.86 -32.79 -87.26
C LEU A 170 -28.88 -32.92 -88.42
N ASP A 171 -27.57 -33.00 -88.15
CA ASP A 171 -26.55 -33.21 -89.19
C ASP A 171 -26.74 -34.55 -89.94
N GLU A 172 -27.19 -35.60 -89.24
CA GLU A 172 -27.52 -36.90 -89.86
C GLU A 172 -28.77 -36.81 -90.74
N VAL A 173 -29.84 -36.18 -90.26
CA VAL A 173 -31.07 -35.94 -91.04
C VAL A 173 -30.79 -35.10 -92.27
N VAL A 174 -29.97 -34.06 -92.15
CA VAL A 174 -29.56 -33.22 -93.30
C VAL A 174 -28.82 -34.06 -94.34
N LYS A 175 -27.89 -34.94 -93.93
CA LYS A 175 -27.19 -35.85 -94.85
C LYS A 175 -28.13 -36.84 -95.53
N ASP A 176 -29.13 -37.35 -94.83
CA ASP A 176 -30.10 -38.29 -95.40
C ASP A 176 -31.06 -37.59 -96.39
N LEU A 177 -31.45 -36.35 -96.12
CA LEU A 177 -32.19 -35.51 -97.07
C LEU A 177 -31.36 -35.22 -98.34
N ASP A 178 -30.07 -34.90 -98.20
CA ASP A 178 -29.17 -34.69 -99.34
C ASP A 178 -28.99 -35.96 -100.20
N LYS A 179 -28.95 -37.14 -99.56
CA LYS A 179 -28.94 -38.43 -100.26
C LYS A 179 -30.26 -38.69 -101.00
N ASN A 180 -31.40 -38.44 -100.36
CA ASN A 180 -32.72 -38.63 -100.99
C ASN A 180 -32.95 -37.67 -102.17
N ASN A 181 -32.52 -36.40 -102.07
CA ASN A 181 -32.52 -35.48 -103.21
C ASN A 181 -31.61 -35.95 -104.37
N SER A 182 -30.48 -36.59 -104.05
CA SER A 182 -29.60 -37.18 -105.06
C SER A 182 -30.14 -38.46 -105.71
N ILE A 183 -31.07 -39.16 -105.04
CA ILE A 183 -31.79 -40.33 -105.57
C ILE A 183 -32.97 -39.89 -106.45
N PHE A 184 -33.73 -38.88 -106.03
CA PHE A 184 -34.81 -38.29 -106.83
C PHE A 184 -34.29 -37.67 -108.14
N ASN A 185 -33.14 -37.00 -108.11
CA ASN A 185 -32.51 -36.48 -109.34
C ASN A 185 -31.93 -37.57 -110.27
N LYS A 186 -31.96 -38.86 -109.87
CA LYS A 186 -31.57 -40.00 -110.71
C LYS A 186 -32.77 -40.76 -111.31
N GLU A 187 -34.00 -40.50 -110.85
CA GLU A 187 -35.22 -41.10 -111.40
C GLU A 187 -35.91 -40.20 -112.47
N GLU A 188 -35.44 -38.97 -112.68
CA GLU A 188 -35.86 -38.08 -113.79
C GLU A 188 -34.89 -38.10 -115.00
N LEU A 189 -34.31 -39.26 -115.33
CA LEU A 189 -33.58 -39.48 -116.59
C LEU A 189 -34.50 -40.01 -117.69
#